data_AF-A0A4Q1J708-F1
#
_entry.id   AF-A0A4Q1J708-F1
#
_cell.length_a   1.000
_cell.length_b   1.000
_cell.length_c   1.000
_cell.angle_alpha   90.00
_cell.angle_beta   90.00
_cell.angle_gamma   90.00
#
_symmetry.space_group_name_H-M   'P 1'
#
loop_
_entity.id
_entity.type
_entity.pdbx_description
1 polymer ?
#
loop_
_entity_poly.entity_id
_entity_poly.type
_entity_poly.pdbx_seq_one_letter_code
_entity_poly.pdbx_strand_id
1 'polypeptide(L)'
;MNDRYETINKIANANKKRENQSDYPVDKFPPVMRELIDTLHDDSQIPMEIIGNAVLAAASMACQSLVDVELSHNTTPELCSLYLLTLAESGEGKTDLTQQ
;
A
#
# COMPACT_ATOMS: atom_id res chain seq x y z
N MET A 1 3.04 28.95 30.74
CA MET A 1 4.14 28.25 30.03
C MET A 1 3.68 26.92 29.46
N ASN A 2 2.83 26.12 30.14
CA ASN A 2 2.27 24.84 29.63
C ASN A 2 1.50 24.91 28.29
N ASP A 3 0.71 25.96 28.06
CA ASP A 3 -0.25 26.00 26.95
C ASP A 3 0.39 26.03 25.55
N ARG A 4 1.52 26.74 25.40
CA ARG A 4 2.30 26.72 24.15
C ARG A 4 2.93 25.36 23.87
N TYR A 5 3.48 24.70 24.90
CA TYR A 5 4.10 23.38 24.73
C TYR A 5 3.06 22.33 24.33
N GLU A 6 1.87 22.37 24.93
CA GLU A 6 0.79 21.46 24.58
C GLU A 6 0.29 21.69 23.15
N THR A 7 0.21 22.95 22.73
CA THR A 7 -0.16 23.32 21.35
C THR A 7 0.90 22.85 20.35
N ILE A 8 2.18 23.04 20.65
CA ILE A 8 3.30 22.57 19.79
C ILE A 8 3.26 21.05 19.65
N ASN A 9 3.02 20.32 20.75
CA ASN A 9 2.92 18.86 20.70
C ASN A 9 1.69 18.38 19.91
N LYS A 10 0.55 19.05 20.04
CA LYS A 10 -0.64 18.75 19.23
C LYS A 10 -0.38 18.96 17.74
N ILE A 11 0.30 20.04 17.37
CA ILE A 11 0.67 20.33 15.98
C ILE A 11 1.67 19.30 15.45
N ALA A 12 2.71 18.97 16.22
CA ALA A 12 3.70 17.97 15.84
C ALA A 12 3.07 16.58 15.64
N ASN A 13 2.17 16.16 16.52
CA ASN A 13 1.46 14.88 16.40
C ASN A 13 0.47 14.88 15.23
N ALA A 14 -0.21 16.00 14.97
CA ALA A 14 -1.09 16.13 13.80
C ALA A 14 -0.31 16.09 12.49
N ASN A 15 0.87 16.71 12.44
CA ASN A 15 1.75 16.67 11.27
C ASN A 15 2.35 15.28 11.05
N LYS A 16 2.82 14.61 12.11
CA LYS A 16 3.28 13.22 12.05
C LYS A 16 2.18 12.26 11.59
N LYS A 17 0.93 12.51 12.00
CA LYS A 17 -0.24 11.75 11.52
C LYS A 17 -0.54 12.01 10.04
N ARG A 18 -0.31 13.23 9.53
CA ARG A 18 -0.48 13.58 8.11
C ARG A 18 0.63 13.02 7.22
N GLU A 19 1.88 13.00 7.70
CA GLU A 19 3.00 12.39 6.97
C GLU A 19 2.81 10.87 6.82
N ASN A 20 2.20 10.21 7.82
CA ASN A 20 1.83 8.79 7.74
C ASN A 20 0.44 8.52 7.16
N GLN A 21 -0.32 9.55 6.78
CA GLN A 21 -1.60 9.37 6.09
C GLN A 21 -1.35 9.43 4.59
N SER A 22 -0.99 8.28 4.04
CA SER A 22 -1.07 8.04 2.62
C SER A 22 -2.49 8.36 2.12
N ASP A 23 -2.60 9.15 1.04
CA ASP A 23 -3.86 9.37 0.30
C ASP A 23 -4.33 8.10 -0.45
N TYR A 24 -3.60 6.99 -0.29
CA TYR A 24 -3.94 5.71 -0.90
C TYR A 24 -5.28 5.18 -0.35
N PRO A 25 -6.22 4.80 -1.23
CA PRO A 25 -7.59 4.50 -0.85
C PRO A 25 -7.74 3.07 -0.29
N VAL A 26 -7.08 2.78 0.84
CA VAL A 26 -7.15 1.49 1.55
C VAL A 26 -8.59 1.14 1.93
N ASP A 27 -9.42 2.16 2.19
CA ASP A 27 -10.85 2.03 2.49
C ASP A 27 -11.71 1.53 1.32
N LYS A 28 -11.16 1.46 0.10
CA LYS A 28 -11.85 0.90 -1.08
C LYS A 28 -11.56 -0.58 -1.29
N PHE A 29 -10.59 -1.14 -0.58
CA PHE A 29 -10.30 -2.56 -0.65
C PHE A 29 -11.39 -3.40 0.03
N PRO A 30 -11.64 -4.63 -0.46
CA PRO A 30 -12.44 -5.61 0.26
C PRO A 30 -11.91 -5.81 1.69
N PRO A 31 -12.78 -6.10 2.68
CA PRO A 31 -12.40 -6.14 4.09
C PRO A 31 -11.15 -7.00 4.38
N VAL A 32 -11.06 -8.19 3.77
CA VAL A 32 -9.94 -9.11 3.94
C VAL A 32 -8.61 -8.52 3.44
N MET A 33 -8.63 -7.82 2.30
CA MET A 33 -7.43 -7.20 1.74
C MET A 33 -7.03 -5.95 2.52
N ARG A 34 -8.03 -5.21 3.02
CA ARG A 34 -7.81 -4.02 3.86
C ARG A 34 -7.08 -4.37 5.15
N GLU A 35 -7.61 -5.34 5.89
CA GLU A 35 -7.00 -5.81 7.14
C GLU A 35 -5.57 -6.32 6.92
N LEU A 36 -5.33 -7.01 5.80
CA LEU A 36 -4.00 -7.43 5.41
C LEU A 36 -3.06 -6.25 5.15
N ILE A 37 -3.52 -5.23 4.41
CA ILE A 37 -2.72 -4.02 4.13
C ILE A 37 -2.38 -3.30 5.43
N ASP A 38 -3.36 -3.07 6.30
CA ASP A 38 -3.18 -2.40 7.59
C ASP A 38 -2.17 -3.16 8.47
N THR A 39 -2.34 -4.49 8.58
CA THR A 39 -1.43 -5.35 9.37
C THR A 39 0.00 -5.31 8.84
N LEU A 40 0.17 -5.45 7.52
CA LEU A 40 1.51 -5.42 6.91
C LEU A 40 2.17 -4.05 7.05
N HIS A 41 1.39 -2.97 6.95
CA HIS A 41 1.90 -1.62 7.15
C HIS A 41 2.35 -1.43 8.60
N ASP A 42 1.53 -1.86 9.57
CA ASP A 42 1.84 -1.73 10.99
C ASP A 42 3.10 -2.53 11.37
N ASP A 43 3.26 -3.74 10.84
CA ASP A 43 4.41 -4.60 11.14
C ASP A 43 5.71 -4.16 10.44
N SER A 44 5.63 -3.75 9.18
CA SER A 44 6.82 -3.50 8.34
C SER A 44 7.19 -2.03 8.17
N GLN A 45 6.26 -1.12 8.47
CA GLN A 45 6.36 0.32 8.19
C GLN A 45 6.62 0.62 6.69
N ILE A 46 6.30 -0.32 5.80
CA ILE A 46 6.32 -0.11 4.35
C ILE A 46 5.09 0.73 3.97
N PRO A 47 5.24 1.74 3.08
CA PRO A 47 4.12 2.54 2.59
C PRO A 47 2.93 1.70 2.09
N MET A 48 1.71 2.13 2.43
CA MET A 48 0.47 1.41 2.12
C MET A 48 0.27 1.23 0.60
N GLU A 49 0.80 2.14 -0.22
CA GLU A 49 0.80 2.09 -1.68
C GLU A 49 1.55 0.87 -2.21
N ILE A 50 2.73 0.60 -1.65
CA ILE A 50 3.59 -0.52 -2.06
C ILE A 50 2.93 -1.83 -1.66
N ILE A 51 2.41 -1.90 -0.43
CA ILE A 51 1.70 -3.08 0.08
C ILE A 51 0.43 -3.33 -0.74
N GLY A 52 -0.37 -2.29 -0.98
CA GLY A 52 -1.59 -2.38 -1.78
C GLY A 52 -1.33 -2.89 -3.19
N ASN A 53 -0.26 -2.42 -3.85
CA ASN A 53 0.16 -2.95 -5.15
C ASN A 53 0.55 -4.43 -5.08
N ALA A 54 1.31 -4.85 -4.07
CA ALA A 54 1.67 -6.25 -3.90
C ALA A 54 0.43 -7.14 -3.66
N VAL A 55 -0.52 -6.68 -2.85
CA VAL A 55 -1.77 -7.38 -2.55
C VAL A 55 -2.63 -7.52 -3.80
N LEU A 56 -2.75 -6.47 -4.64
CA LEU A 56 -3.45 -6.54 -5.93
C LEU A 56 -2.75 -7.48 -6.92
N ALA A 57 -1.42 -7.47 -6.97
CA ALA A 57 -0.65 -8.37 -7.82
C ALA A 57 -0.92 -9.85 -7.45
N ALA A 58 -0.84 -10.16 -6.15
CA ALA A 58 -1.09 -11.49 -5.64
C ALA A 58 -2.53 -11.95 -5.92
N ALA A 59 -3.52 -11.07 -5.71
CA ALA A 59 -4.91 -11.35 -6.02
C ALA A 59 -5.13 -11.61 -7.52
N SER A 60 -4.55 -10.78 -8.39
CA SER A 60 -4.64 -10.97 -9.84
C SER A 60 -4.03 -12.31 -10.27
N MET A 61 -2.86 -12.65 -9.73
CA MET A 61 -2.18 -13.91 -10.07
C MET A 61 -2.96 -15.13 -9.56
N ALA A 62 -3.57 -15.05 -8.38
CA ALA A 62 -4.43 -16.11 -7.85
C ALA A 62 -5.70 -16.32 -8.70
N CYS A 63 -6.26 -15.24 -9.25
CA CYS A 63 -7.47 -15.28 -10.06
C CYS A 63 -7.20 -15.62 -11.54
N GLN A 64 -5.96 -15.55 -12.03
CA GLN A 64 -5.62 -15.76 -13.44
C GLN A 64 -6.09 -17.12 -13.98
N SER A 65 -6.02 -18.18 -13.17
CA SER A 65 -6.43 -19.53 -13.58
C SER A 65 -7.95 -19.74 -13.57
N LEU A 66 -8.71 -18.77 -13.05
CA LEU A 66 -10.16 -18.86 -12.89
C LEU A 66 -10.92 -18.12 -13.99
N VAL A 67 -10.22 -17.41 -14.88
CA VAL A 67 -10.82 -16.53 -15.89
C VAL A 67 -10.20 -16.79 -17.26
N ASP A 68 -11.02 -17.29 -18.18
CA ASP A 68 -10.71 -17.34 -19.61
C ASP A 68 -11.25 -16.08 -20.29
N VAL A 69 -10.35 -15.28 -20.87
CA VAL A 69 -10.75 -14.08 -21.63
C VAL A 69 -10.85 -14.44 -23.10
N GLU A 70 -12.07 -14.44 -23.63
CA GLU A 70 -12.33 -14.63 -25.06
C GLU A 70 -12.25 -13.29 -25.80
N LEU A 71 -11.33 -13.17 -26.75
CA LEU A 71 -11.27 -12.03 -27.65
C LEU A 71 -12.06 -12.34 -28.92
N SER A 72 -12.88 -11.40 -29.38
CA SER A 72 -13.76 -11.56 -30.56
C SER A 72 -13.04 -11.93 -31.86
N HIS A 73 -11.73 -11.72 -31.92
CA HIS A 73 -10.88 -11.96 -33.08
C HIS A 73 -9.79 -13.02 -32.83
N ASN A 74 -9.70 -13.60 -31.63
CA ASN A 74 -8.72 -14.63 -31.31
C ASN A 74 -9.43 -15.95 -30.96
N THR A 75 -8.88 -17.06 -31.45
CA THR A 75 -9.48 -18.40 -31.23
C THR A 75 -8.96 -19.05 -29.96
N THR A 76 -7.88 -18.50 -29.37
CA THR A 76 -7.28 -18.97 -28.13
C THR A 76 -7.63 -18.02 -26.98
N PRO A 77 -8.15 -18.52 -25.85
CA PRO A 77 -8.33 -17.71 -24.65
C PRO A 77 -7.01 -17.10 -24.19
N GLU A 78 -7.04 -15.84 -23.77
CA GLU A 78 -5.89 -15.14 -23.20
C GLU A 78 -6.02 -15.02 -21.68
N LEU A 79 -4.88 -14.97 -20.99
CA LEU A 79 -4.82 -14.79 -19.54
C LEU A 79 -5.10 -13.33 -19.17
N CYS A 80 -5.91 -13.12 -18.13
CA CYS A 80 -6.13 -11.80 -17.58
C CYS A 80 -4.84 -11.29 -16.90
N SER A 81 -4.22 -10.24 -17.45
CA SER A 81 -2.98 -9.68 -16.91
C SER A 81 -3.22 -8.30 -16.28
N LEU A 82 -2.80 -8.13 -15.03
CA LEU A 82 -2.76 -6.86 -14.34
C LEU A 82 -1.31 -6.35 -14.30
N TYR A 83 -1.04 -5.20 -14.91
CA TYR A 83 0.27 -4.56 -14.88
C TYR A 83 0.29 -3.45 -13.83
N LEU A 84 1.18 -3.57 -12.85
CA LEU A 84 1.34 -2.62 -11.75
C LEU A 84 2.73 -2.01 -11.80
N LEU A 85 2.80 -0.69 -11.65
CA LEU A 85 4.04 0.07 -11.53
C LEU A 85 3.98 0.87 -10.24
N THR A 86 4.98 0.68 -9.37
CA THR A 86 5.17 1.50 -8.17
C THR A 86 6.43 2.33 -8.34
N LEU A 87 6.31 3.64 -8.10
CA LEU A 87 7.46 4.53 -7.95
C LEU A 87 7.65 4.78 -6.46
N ALA A 88 8.83 4.47 -5.93
CA ALA A 88 9.17 4.67 -4.53
C ALA A 88 10.50 5.42 -4.43
N GLU A 89 10.62 6.32 -3.45
CA GLU A 89 11.88 7.02 -3.19
C GLU A 89 12.88 6.08 -2.51
N SER A 90 14.16 6.22 -2.85
CA SER A 90 15.21 5.34 -2.36
C SER A 90 15.51 5.61 -0.88
N GLY A 91 14.90 4.82 0.01
CA GLY A 91 15.14 4.88 1.46
C GLY A 91 13.99 4.31 2.30
N GLU A 92 12.78 4.30 1.76
CA GLU A 92 11.60 3.76 2.44
C GLU A 92 11.71 2.22 2.56
N GLY A 93 12.00 1.72 3.76
CA GLY A 93 12.12 0.29 4.07
C GLY A 93 13.54 -0.22 4.37
N LYS A 94 14.55 0.66 4.44
CA LYS A 94 15.85 0.30 5.04
C LYS A 94 15.98 0.96 6.40
N THR A 95 16.25 0.16 7.43
CA THR A 95 16.59 0.68 8.76
C THR A 95 17.85 1.54 8.61
N ASP A 96 17.77 2.82 8.95
CA ASP A 96 18.95 3.67 9.09
C ASP A 96 19.82 3.09 10.21
N LEU A 97 20.92 2.43 9.83
CA LEU A 97 22.00 2.11 10.75
C LEU A 97 22.71 3.43 11.10
N THR A 98 22.17 4.15 12.08
CA THR A 98 22.95 5.13 12.83
C THR A 98 23.92 4.37 13.73
N GLN A 99 25.05 3.91 13.17
CA GLN A 99 26.18 3.48 13.98
C GLN A 99 26.87 4.72 14.57
N GLN A 100 27.05 4.64 15.89
CA GLN A 100 27.63 5.61 16.82
C GLN A 100 29.05 6.05 16.47
#